data_AF-A0A3R9Q0H2-F1
#
_entry.id   AF-A0A3R9Q0H2-F1
#
_cell.length_a   1.000
_cell.length_b   1.000
_cell.length_c   1.000
_cell.angle_alpha   90.00
_cell.angle_beta   90.00
_cell.angle_gamma   90.00
#
_symmetry.space_group_name_H-M   'P 1'
#
loop_
_entity.id
_entity.type
_entity.pdbx_description
1 polymer ?
#
loop_
_entity_poly.entity_id
_entity_poly.type
_entity_poly.pdbx_seq_one_letter_code
_entity_poly.pdbx_strand_id
1 'polypeptide(L)'
;MFDKKIIYYIDDDEDTIYTLGELEKKFSKKGYSIEFLGVINEESKEKFLEKLYSQEKYGIILDYDLTNSNIYGDAIELWQTIKKQNPLFPVCIYTSHSDDVQIDSSVEKKFSKDGYSLNGEVFTKEDEIDSMLEYIDEQVKLGIENINTLERVNQGLKKSDAFSTEVAINETKIEHQFSINQPRLLNDDVADRLDSLIEKAYKIIDESGDV
;
A
#
# COMPACT_ATOMS: atom_id res chain seq x y z
N MET A 1 -18.05 17.31 8.80
CA MET A 1 -17.79 15.90 9.12
C MET A 1 -16.55 15.57 8.30
N PHE A 2 -15.39 15.34 8.93
CA PHE A 2 -14.24 14.84 8.17
C PHE A 2 -14.59 13.41 7.81
N ASP A 3 -14.62 13.06 6.53
CA ASP A 3 -14.73 11.66 6.13
C ASP A 3 -13.57 10.90 6.78
N LYS A 4 -13.91 9.92 7.60
CA LYS A 4 -12.90 9.10 8.29
C LYS A 4 -12.12 8.34 7.22
N LYS A 5 -10.80 8.31 7.35
CA LYS A 5 -9.93 7.53 6.47
C LYS A 5 -10.04 6.06 6.87
N ILE A 6 -10.56 5.22 5.98
CA ILE A 6 -10.76 3.80 6.25
C ILE A 6 -9.42 3.06 6.12
N ILE A 7 -9.08 2.26 7.12
CA ILE A 7 -8.00 1.27 7.10
C ILE A 7 -8.67 -0.10 7.24
N TYR A 8 -8.43 -1.01 6.31
CA TYR A 8 -8.98 -2.35 6.42
C TYR A 8 -8.09 -3.24 7.26
N TYR A 9 -8.69 -3.97 8.19
CA TYR A 9 -8.08 -5.12 8.85
C TYR A 9 -8.52 -6.38 8.11
N ILE A 10 -7.58 -7.07 7.47
CA ILE A 10 -7.83 -8.32 6.75
C ILE A 10 -7.37 -9.46 7.62
N ASP A 11 -8.28 -10.38 7.93
CA ASP A 11 -8.03 -11.59 8.71
C ASP A 11 -8.95 -12.70 8.18
N ASP A 12 -8.66 -13.94 8.55
CA ASP A 12 -9.49 -15.10 8.28
C ASP A 12 -10.28 -15.57 9.50
N ASP A 13 -10.17 -14.86 10.62
CA ASP A 13 -10.91 -15.13 11.85
C ASP A 13 -12.00 -14.07 12.11
N GLU A 14 -13.27 -14.50 12.10
CA GLU A 14 -14.42 -13.64 12.41
C GLU A 14 -14.45 -13.22 13.89
N ASP A 15 -13.79 -13.96 14.78
CA ASP A 15 -13.73 -13.69 16.22
C ASP A 15 -12.65 -12.67 16.61
N THR A 16 -12.05 -11.98 15.63
CA THR A 16 -11.05 -10.91 15.82
C THR A 16 -11.61 -9.61 16.41
N ILE A 17 -12.86 -9.64 16.91
CA ILE A 17 -13.60 -8.52 17.50
C ILE A 17 -12.79 -7.77 18.58
N TYR A 18 -12.08 -8.50 19.45
CA TYR A 18 -11.28 -7.87 20.51
C TYR A 18 -10.12 -7.05 19.93
N THR A 19 -9.39 -7.64 18.97
CA THR A 19 -8.29 -6.98 18.26
C THR A 19 -8.79 -5.74 17.50
N LEU A 20 -9.90 -5.87 16.78
CA LEU A 20 -10.55 -4.76 16.08
C LEU A 20 -10.95 -3.62 17.02
N GLY A 21 -11.52 -3.95 18.19
CA GLY A 21 -11.95 -2.95 19.18
C GLY A 21 -10.78 -2.13 19.74
N GLU A 22 -9.63 -2.75 19.97
CA GLU A 22 -8.42 -2.07 20.45
C GLU A 22 -7.81 -1.17 19.37
N LEU A 23 -7.71 -1.68 18.15
CA LEU A 23 -7.25 -0.91 16.99
C LEU A 23 -8.16 0.31 16.77
N GLU A 24 -9.48 0.13 16.68
CA GLU A 24 -10.43 1.23 16.46
C GLU A 24 -10.35 2.29 17.56
N LYS A 25 -10.19 1.88 18.83
CA LYS A 25 -10.06 2.81 19.97
C LYS A 25 -8.83 3.72 19.85
N LYS A 26 -7.72 3.22 19.28
CA LYS A 26 -6.48 3.99 19.10
C LYS A 26 -6.52 4.79 17.80
N PHE A 27 -6.85 4.15 16.68
CA PHE A 27 -6.85 4.72 15.34
C PHE A 27 -7.88 5.85 15.17
N SER A 28 -9.06 5.73 15.79
CA SER A 28 -10.10 6.77 15.75
C SER A 28 -9.63 8.11 16.33
N LYS A 29 -8.67 8.12 17.26
CA LYS A 29 -8.08 9.36 17.81
C LYS A 29 -7.31 10.17 16.77
N LYS A 30 -6.85 9.52 15.70
CA LYS A 30 -6.16 10.14 14.55
C LYS A 30 -7.08 10.34 13.34
N GLY A 31 -8.37 10.07 13.48
CA GLY A 31 -9.37 10.24 12.42
C GLY A 31 -9.45 9.08 11.42
N TYR A 32 -8.91 7.91 11.79
CA TYR A 32 -9.07 6.68 11.02
C TYR A 32 -10.31 5.89 11.47
N SER A 33 -10.84 5.08 10.58
CA SER A 33 -11.81 4.02 10.90
C SER A 33 -11.18 2.69 10.54
N ILE A 34 -11.18 1.74 11.46
CA ILE A 34 -10.78 0.36 11.19
C ILE A 34 -12.02 -0.42 10.79
N GLU A 35 -12.00 -1.00 9.60
CA GLU A 35 -13.07 -1.87 9.12
C GLU A 35 -12.54 -3.27 8.91
N PHE A 36 -13.33 -4.26 9.32
CA PHE A 36 -12.98 -5.66 9.07
C PHE A 36 -13.30 -6.05 7.64
N LEU A 37 -12.34 -6.66 6.96
CA LEU A 37 -12.52 -7.27 5.66
C LEU A 37 -12.05 -8.72 5.73
N GLY A 38 -12.96 -9.58 6.18
CA GLY A 38 -12.72 -11.01 6.28
C GLY A 38 -12.50 -11.66 4.92
N VAL A 39 -11.49 -12.52 4.83
CA VAL A 39 -11.27 -13.43 3.69
C VAL A 39 -11.91 -14.80 3.92
N ILE A 40 -12.34 -15.07 5.15
CA ILE A 40 -13.05 -16.29 5.53
C ILE A 40 -14.33 -16.47 4.70
N ASN A 41 -14.60 -17.71 4.30
CA ASN A 41 -15.80 -18.11 3.56
C ASN A 41 -15.99 -17.43 2.19
N GLU A 42 -14.99 -16.69 1.69
CA GLU A 42 -15.02 -16.17 0.33
C GLU A 42 -14.97 -17.33 -0.68
N GLU A 43 -15.76 -17.25 -1.74
CA GLU A 43 -15.90 -18.39 -2.67
C GLU A 43 -14.65 -18.62 -3.52
N SER A 44 -13.87 -17.57 -3.76
CA SER A 44 -12.62 -17.65 -4.49
C SER A 44 -11.73 -16.43 -4.22
N LYS A 45 -10.45 -16.59 -4.57
CA LYS A 45 -9.47 -15.50 -4.58
C LYS A 45 -9.95 -14.30 -5.38
N GLU A 46 -10.51 -14.53 -6.56
CA GLU A 46 -10.96 -13.47 -7.47
C GLU A 46 -12.09 -12.65 -6.86
N LYS A 47 -13.07 -13.31 -6.22
CA LYS A 47 -14.17 -12.60 -5.55
C LYS A 47 -13.68 -11.73 -4.40
N PHE A 48 -12.77 -12.26 -3.58
CA PHE A 48 -12.17 -11.47 -2.50
C PHE A 48 -11.41 -10.27 -3.05
N LEU A 49 -10.62 -10.45 -4.11
CA LEU A 49 -9.90 -9.36 -4.75
C LEU A 49 -10.84 -8.31 -5.36
N GLU A 50 -11.92 -8.72 -6.04
CA GLU A 50 -12.94 -7.78 -6.56
C GLU A 50 -13.54 -6.91 -5.45
N LYS A 51 -13.92 -7.54 -4.32
CA LYS A 51 -14.42 -6.85 -3.14
C LYS A 51 -13.38 -5.88 -2.59
N LEU A 52 -12.17 -6.37 -2.33
CA LEU A 52 -11.04 -5.58 -1.85
C LEU A 52 -10.79 -4.38 -2.77
N TYR A 53 -10.81 -4.57 -4.09
CA TYR A 53 -10.57 -3.55 -5.11
C TYR A 53 -11.68 -2.50 -5.24
N SER A 54 -12.92 -2.84 -4.92
CA SER A 54 -14.07 -1.94 -5.04
C SER A 54 -14.17 -0.89 -3.93
N GLN A 55 -13.44 -1.07 -2.82
CA GLN A 55 -13.56 -0.25 -1.62
C GLN A 55 -12.48 0.84 -1.56
N GLU A 56 -12.89 2.08 -1.28
CA GLU A 56 -11.96 3.18 -0.98
C GLU A 56 -11.33 2.97 0.40
N LYS A 57 -10.01 3.17 0.48
CA LYS A 57 -9.21 2.90 1.67
C LYS A 57 -7.89 3.61 1.60
N TYR A 58 -7.31 3.87 2.76
CA TYR A 58 -6.03 4.56 2.91
C TYR A 58 -4.89 3.62 3.30
N GLY A 59 -5.21 2.39 3.72
CA GLY A 59 -4.22 1.39 4.05
C GLY A 59 -4.84 0.07 4.46
N ILE A 60 -3.98 -0.93 4.67
CA ILE A 60 -4.36 -2.27 5.11
C ILE A 60 -3.47 -2.69 6.28
N ILE A 61 -4.09 -3.23 7.32
CA ILE A 61 -3.43 -4.06 8.33
C ILE A 61 -3.76 -5.50 7.95
N LEU A 62 -2.75 -6.28 7.58
CA LEU A 62 -2.92 -7.63 7.08
C LEU A 62 -2.48 -8.63 8.14
N ASP A 63 -3.40 -9.49 8.57
CA ASP A 63 -3.01 -10.64 9.39
C ASP A 63 -2.11 -11.59 8.60
N TYR A 64 -1.08 -12.11 9.25
CA TYR A 64 -0.13 -13.00 8.60
C TYR A 64 -0.66 -14.42 8.40
N ASP A 65 -1.39 -14.96 9.38
CA ASP A 65 -1.90 -16.32 9.32
C ASP A 65 -3.29 -16.32 8.71
N LEU A 66 -3.37 -16.76 7.45
CA LEU A 66 -4.63 -16.81 6.70
C LEU A 66 -5.05 -18.26 6.41
N THR A 67 -4.51 -19.23 7.14
CA THR A 67 -4.68 -20.67 6.88
C THR A 67 -6.13 -21.16 6.95
N ASN A 68 -6.99 -20.51 7.73
CA ASN A 68 -8.43 -20.82 7.87
C ASN A 68 -9.29 -20.24 6.72
N SER A 69 -8.73 -19.37 5.88
CA SER A 69 -9.46 -18.74 4.76
C SER A 69 -9.88 -19.72 3.65
N ASN A 70 -9.24 -20.90 3.55
CA ASN A 70 -9.30 -21.83 2.41
C ASN A 70 -8.82 -21.26 1.06
N ILE A 71 -8.37 -19.99 1.01
CA ILE A 71 -7.90 -19.32 -0.20
C ILE A 71 -6.40 -19.09 -0.12
N TYR A 72 -5.92 -18.60 1.02
CA TYR A 72 -4.52 -18.32 1.28
C TYR A 72 -4.01 -19.24 2.39
N GLY A 73 -2.71 -19.54 2.36
CA GLY A 73 -2.03 -20.17 3.50
C GLY A 73 -1.46 -19.12 4.45
N ASP A 74 -0.99 -18.01 3.91
CA ASP A 74 -0.41 -16.89 4.66
C ASP A 74 -0.64 -15.57 3.90
N ALA A 75 -0.22 -14.47 4.51
CA ALA A 75 -0.31 -13.14 3.92
C ALA A 75 0.55 -12.91 2.67
N ILE A 76 1.57 -13.73 2.39
CA ILE A 76 2.62 -13.41 1.40
C ILE A 76 2.01 -13.19 0.02
N GLU A 77 1.16 -14.11 -0.42
CA GLU A 77 0.56 -14.05 -1.76
C GLU A 77 -0.35 -12.83 -1.93
N LEU A 78 -1.17 -12.53 -0.92
CA LEU A 78 -2.07 -11.38 -0.93
C LEU A 78 -1.28 -10.07 -0.86
N TRP A 79 -0.28 -9.99 0.02
CA TRP A 79 0.63 -8.85 0.12
C TRP A 79 1.35 -8.58 -1.21
N GLN A 80 1.92 -9.61 -1.84
CA GLN A 80 2.56 -9.50 -3.16
C GLN A 80 1.56 -9.01 -4.21
N THR A 81 0.33 -9.51 -4.18
CA THR A 81 -0.72 -9.08 -5.10
C THR A 81 -1.01 -7.58 -4.95
N ILE A 82 -1.17 -7.09 -3.72
CA ILE A 82 -1.41 -5.67 -3.42
C ILE A 82 -0.22 -4.82 -3.86
N LYS A 83 1.01 -5.18 -3.44
CA LYS A 83 2.22 -4.39 -3.75
C LYS A 83 2.61 -4.40 -5.21
N LYS A 84 2.28 -5.47 -5.95
CA LYS A 84 2.48 -5.52 -7.40
C LYS A 84 1.60 -4.52 -8.16
N GLN A 85 0.41 -4.20 -7.62
CA GLN A 85 -0.46 -3.18 -8.19
C GLN A 85 -0.01 -1.78 -7.75
N ASN A 86 0.30 -1.60 -6.47
CA ASN A 86 0.80 -0.34 -5.94
C ASN A 86 1.88 -0.59 -4.87
N PRO A 87 3.18 -0.46 -5.23
CA PRO A 87 4.28 -0.69 -4.29
C PRO A 87 4.29 0.28 -3.10
N LEU A 88 3.74 1.47 -3.29
CA LEU A 88 3.69 2.54 -2.28
C LEU A 88 2.40 2.53 -1.47
N PHE A 89 1.49 1.58 -1.72
CA PHE A 89 0.25 1.50 -0.96
C PHE A 89 0.55 1.15 0.51
N PRO A 90 -0.01 1.89 1.49
CA PRO A 90 0.21 1.63 2.91
C PRO A 90 -0.32 0.26 3.31
N VAL A 91 0.59 -0.63 3.71
CA VAL A 91 0.28 -1.95 4.24
C VAL A 91 1.19 -2.17 5.45
N CYS A 92 0.75 -2.94 6.43
CA CYS A 92 1.64 -3.57 7.40
C CYS A 92 1.15 -4.99 7.73
N ILE A 93 2.07 -5.82 8.22
CA ILE A 93 1.77 -7.17 8.70
C ILE A 93 1.49 -7.13 10.20
N TYR A 94 0.45 -7.83 10.65
CA TYR A 94 0.16 -8.02 12.07
C TYR A 94 0.12 -9.52 12.35
N THR A 95 0.76 -9.98 13.43
CA THR A 95 0.91 -11.43 13.66
C THR A 95 1.17 -11.75 15.13
N SER A 96 0.72 -12.91 15.61
CA SER A 96 1.14 -13.47 16.90
C SER A 96 2.52 -14.14 16.83
N HIS A 97 2.98 -14.52 15.64
CA HIS A 97 4.19 -15.31 15.44
C HIS A 97 5.17 -14.58 14.52
N SER A 98 5.82 -13.55 15.08
CA SER A 98 6.75 -12.70 14.33
C SER A 98 7.89 -13.45 13.64
N ASP A 99 8.32 -14.58 14.19
CA ASP A 99 9.40 -15.41 13.63
C ASP A 99 8.96 -16.19 12.38
N ASP A 100 7.66 -16.41 12.19
CA ASP A 100 7.12 -17.15 11.05
C ASP A 100 6.92 -16.26 9.81
N VAL A 101 7.03 -14.94 9.99
CA VAL A 101 6.91 -13.96 8.90
C VAL A 101 8.12 -14.02 7.98
N GLN A 102 7.91 -14.50 6.75
CA GLN A 102 8.95 -14.62 5.73
C GLN A 102 9.18 -13.35 4.91
N ILE A 103 8.39 -12.29 5.16
CA ILE A 103 8.58 -10.98 4.53
C ILE A 103 9.70 -10.26 5.28
N ASP A 104 10.69 -9.77 4.53
CA ASP A 104 11.79 -9.01 5.09
C ASP A 104 11.28 -7.71 5.75
N SER A 105 11.69 -7.47 7.00
CA SER A 105 11.26 -6.31 7.78
C SER A 105 11.69 -4.94 7.21
N SER A 106 12.69 -4.94 6.32
CA SER A 106 13.09 -3.75 5.55
C SER A 106 12.17 -3.47 4.36
N VAL A 107 11.39 -4.46 3.93
CA VAL A 107 10.46 -4.38 2.80
C VAL A 107 9.05 -4.06 3.28
N GLU A 108 8.58 -4.72 4.34
CA GLU A 108 7.29 -4.43 4.94
C GLU A 108 7.38 -4.43 6.47
N LYS A 109 6.73 -3.46 7.10
CA LYS A 109 6.73 -3.39 8.56
C LYS A 109 5.79 -4.45 9.13
N LYS A 110 6.29 -5.19 10.13
CA LYS A 110 5.51 -6.15 10.92
C LYS A 110 5.37 -5.70 12.36
N PHE A 111 4.24 -6.07 12.97
CA PHE A 111 3.88 -5.79 14.35
C PHE A 111 3.39 -7.07 15.04
N SER A 112 3.65 -7.19 16.33
CA SER A 112 3.28 -8.34 17.16
C SER A 112 1.93 -8.16 17.86
N LYS A 113 1.03 -9.12 17.75
CA LYS A 113 -0.24 -9.18 18.51
C LYS A 113 -0.02 -9.42 20.00
N ASP A 114 1.11 -10.02 20.37
CA ASP A 114 1.42 -10.42 21.75
C ASP A 114 2.47 -9.50 22.41
N GLY A 115 3.00 -8.52 21.67
CA GLY A 115 4.19 -7.77 22.05
C GLY A 115 5.48 -8.57 21.83
N TYR A 116 6.62 -8.03 22.25
CA TYR A 116 7.91 -8.73 22.20
C TYR A 116 8.89 -8.16 23.23
N SER A 117 10.08 -8.75 23.31
CA SER A 117 11.17 -8.19 24.11
C SER A 117 12.43 -8.08 23.27
N LEU A 118 13.09 -6.93 23.32
CA LEU A 118 14.32 -6.66 22.58
C LEU A 118 15.35 -6.05 23.52
N ASN A 119 16.52 -6.68 23.63
CA ASN A 119 17.63 -6.21 24.48
C ASN A 119 17.25 -5.94 25.95
N GLY A 120 16.26 -6.66 26.48
CA GLY A 120 15.77 -6.51 27.85
C GLY A 120 14.66 -5.46 28.04
N GLU A 121 14.29 -4.73 26.99
CA GLU A 121 13.10 -3.88 26.96
C GLU A 121 11.89 -4.72 26.53
N VAL A 122 10.76 -4.53 27.20
CA VAL A 122 9.50 -5.25 26.95
C VAL A 122 8.54 -4.31 26.26
N PHE A 123 8.15 -4.66 25.04
CA PHE A 123 7.14 -3.96 24.26
C PHE A 123 5.82 -4.70 24.40
N THR A 124 4.80 -4.00 24.90
CA THR A 124 3.47 -4.56 25.07
C THR A 124 2.70 -4.53 23.76
N LYS A 125 1.60 -5.28 23.69
CA LYS A 125 0.62 -5.18 22.60
C LYS A 125 0.14 -3.75 22.37
N GLU A 126 -0.06 -2.96 23.43
CA GLU A 126 -0.50 -1.57 23.28
C GLU A 126 0.58 -0.70 22.61
N ASP A 127 1.86 -0.93 22.94
CA ASP A 127 3.00 -0.23 22.32
C ASP A 127 3.13 -0.59 20.83
N GLU A 128 2.84 -1.85 20.48
CA GLU A 128 2.80 -2.32 19.09
C GLU A 128 1.68 -1.65 18.29
N ILE A 129 0.49 -1.51 18.88
CA ILE A 129 -0.63 -0.81 18.24
C ILE A 129 -0.32 0.68 18.07
N ASP A 130 0.33 1.33 19.06
CA ASP A 130 0.75 2.72 18.95
C ASP A 130 1.79 2.91 17.84
N SER A 131 2.78 2.02 17.77
CA SER A 131 3.80 2.02 16.72
C SER A 131 3.20 1.76 15.33
N MET A 132 2.21 0.87 15.25
CA MET A 132 1.47 0.59 14.01
C MET A 132 0.66 1.80 13.55
N LEU A 133 -0.03 2.48 14.47
CA LEU A 133 -0.75 3.71 14.17
C LEU A 133 0.19 4.80 13.67
N GLU A 134 1.34 4.99 14.32
CA GLU A 134 2.34 5.96 13.87
C GLU A 134 2.85 5.65 12.46
N TYR A 135 3.18 4.39 12.18
CA TYR A 135 3.62 3.95 10.86
C TYR A 135 2.56 4.20 9.78
N ILE A 136 1.32 3.75 9.99
CA ILE A 136 0.25 3.95 9.00
C ILE A 136 -0.08 5.44 8.82
N ASP A 137 -0.13 6.23 9.90
CA ASP A 137 -0.35 7.68 9.85
C ASP A 137 0.75 8.38 9.03
N GLU A 138 2.02 7.99 9.20
CA GLU A 138 3.14 8.51 8.42
C GLU A 138 3.04 8.14 6.94
N GLN A 139 2.80 6.86 6.61
CA GLN A 139 2.65 6.42 5.21
C GLN A 139 1.51 7.13 4.51
N VAL A 140 0.36 7.31 5.19
CA VAL A 140 -0.78 8.04 4.65
C VAL A 140 -0.46 9.53 4.47
N LYS A 141 0.23 10.16 5.43
CA LYS A 141 0.65 11.57 5.29
C LYS A 141 1.59 11.76 4.10
N LEU A 142 2.60 10.90 3.95
CA LEU A 142 3.51 10.93 2.81
C LEU A 142 2.75 10.78 1.49
N GLY A 143 1.78 9.86 1.42
CA GLY A 143 0.91 9.72 0.25
C GLY A 143 0.12 11.00 -0.08
N ILE A 144 -0.47 11.65 0.92
CA ILE A 144 -1.20 12.91 0.76
C ILE A 144 -0.26 14.05 0.35
N GLU A 145 0.92 14.15 0.94
CA GLU A 145 1.93 15.16 0.57
C GLU A 145 2.41 15.00 -0.87
N ASN A 146 2.59 13.75 -1.30
CA ASN A 146 2.92 13.43 -2.69
C ASN A 146 1.79 13.84 -3.64
N ILE A 147 0.53 13.52 -3.34
CA ILE A 147 -0.64 14.00 -4.10
C ILE A 147 -0.61 15.52 -4.23
N ASN A 148 -0.55 16.24 -3.11
CA ASN A 148 -0.57 17.71 -3.08
C ASN A 148 0.58 18.32 -3.91
N THR A 149 1.75 17.68 -3.87
CA THR A 149 2.91 18.11 -4.66
C THR A 149 2.70 17.87 -6.14
N LEU A 150 2.21 16.69 -6.51
CA LEU A 150 1.87 16.35 -7.89
C LEU A 150 0.80 17.28 -8.44
N GLU A 151 -0.26 17.58 -7.67
CA GLU A 151 -1.31 18.52 -8.07
C GLU A 151 -0.74 19.91 -8.36
N ARG A 152 0.14 20.42 -7.49
CA ARG A 152 0.79 21.72 -7.68
C ARG A 152 1.65 21.75 -8.94
N VAL A 153 2.47 20.72 -9.14
CA VAL A 153 3.30 20.57 -10.35
C VAL A 153 2.41 20.52 -11.58
N ASN A 154 1.34 19.74 -11.51
CA ASN A 154 0.41 19.54 -12.59
C ASN A 154 -0.34 20.83 -12.99
N GLN A 155 -0.78 21.62 -12.00
CA GLN A 155 -1.33 22.97 -12.24
C GLN A 155 -0.33 23.92 -12.89
N GLY A 156 0.97 23.78 -12.59
CA GLY A 156 2.03 24.53 -13.26
C GLY A 156 2.19 24.15 -14.73
N LEU A 157 2.22 22.84 -15.02
CA LEU A 157 2.36 22.31 -16.37
C LEU A 157 1.16 22.62 -17.28
N LYS A 158 -0.05 22.56 -16.74
CA LYS A 158 -1.30 22.92 -17.44
C LYS A 158 -1.37 24.39 -17.90
N LYS A 159 -0.50 25.27 -17.38
CA LYS A 159 -0.40 26.66 -17.83
C LYS A 159 0.44 26.83 -19.09
N SER A 160 1.04 25.76 -19.62
CA SER A 160 1.66 25.75 -20.94
C SER A 160 0.63 25.31 -21.99
N ASP A 161 0.56 25.99 -23.14
CA ASP A 161 -0.44 25.74 -24.20
C ASP A 161 -0.24 24.42 -24.98
N ALA A 162 0.59 23.50 -24.47
CA ALA A 162 0.87 22.20 -25.09
C ALA A 162 0.29 21.05 -24.24
N PHE A 163 -0.28 20.05 -24.92
CA PHE A 163 -0.58 18.77 -24.29
C PHE A 163 0.71 18.16 -23.74
N SER A 164 0.76 17.90 -22.43
CA SER A 164 1.92 17.34 -21.74
C SER A 164 1.58 15.94 -21.23
N THR A 165 2.35 14.94 -21.67
CA THR A 165 2.24 13.56 -21.19
C THR A 165 2.51 13.49 -19.68
N GLU A 166 3.36 14.38 -19.15
CA GLU A 166 3.65 14.52 -17.73
C GLU A 166 2.42 14.96 -16.92
N VAL A 167 1.55 15.80 -17.49
CA VAL A 167 0.27 16.18 -16.86
C VAL A 167 -0.58 14.93 -16.64
N ALA A 168 -0.78 14.15 -17.71
CA ALA A 168 -1.57 12.92 -17.65
C ALA A 168 -0.98 11.89 -16.68
N ILE A 169 0.34 11.68 -16.69
CA ILE A 169 1.03 10.77 -15.76
C ILE A 169 0.80 11.20 -14.30
N ASN A 170 0.90 12.51 -14.02
CA ASN A 170 0.70 13.01 -12.66
C ASN A 170 -0.76 12.85 -12.21
N GLU A 171 -1.73 13.09 -13.09
CA GLU A 171 -3.16 12.84 -12.79
C GLU A 171 -3.40 11.38 -12.44
N THR A 172 -2.88 10.45 -13.22
CA THR A 172 -2.97 9.02 -12.93
C THR A 172 -2.32 8.66 -11.59
N LYS A 173 -1.13 9.20 -11.28
CA LYS A 173 -0.47 8.98 -9.98
C LYS A 173 -1.30 9.52 -8.80
N ILE A 174 -1.91 10.70 -8.96
CA ILE A 174 -2.78 11.30 -7.95
C ILE A 174 -4.01 10.43 -7.70
N GLU A 175 -4.72 10.06 -8.77
CA GLU A 175 -5.94 9.24 -8.71
C GLU A 175 -5.69 7.89 -8.02
N HIS A 176 -4.50 7.33 -8.22
CA HIS A 176 -4.20 5.97 -7.80
C HIS A 176 -3.27 5.84 -6.59
N GLN A 177 -2.86 6.94 -5.92
CA GLN A 177 -1.92 6.89 -4.79
C GLN A 177 -2.37 5.93 -3.67
N PHE A 178 -3.67 5.92 -3.35
CA PHE A 178 -4.29 5.00 -2.40
C PHE A 178 -5.16 3.92 -3.07
N SER A 179 -4.98 3.74 -4.38
CA SER A 179 -5.61 2.65 -5.11
C SER A 179 -4.68 1.45 -5.17
N ILE A 180 -5.26 0.27 -5.07
CA ILE A 180 -4.59 -1.02 -5.29
C ILE A 180 -5.01 -1.65 -6.63
N ASN A 181 -5.69 -0.89 -7.48
CA ASN A 181 -6.08 -1.29 -8.82
C ASN A 181 -5.35 -0.45 -9.86
N GLN A 182 -4.13 0.02 -9.55
CA GLN A 182 -3.45 0.87 -10.52
C GLN A 182 -3.38 0.09 -11.83
N PRO A 183 -3.79 0.69 -12.96
CA PRO A 183 -3.29 0.19 -14.22
C PRO A 183 -1.77 0.23 -14.05
N ARG A 184 -1.08 -0.92 -14.23
CA ARG A 184 0.37 -0.91 -14.38
C ARG A 184 0.67 0.26 -15.32
N LEU A 185 1.42 1.25 -14.86
CA LEU A 185 1.95 2.32 -15.70
C LEU A 185 3.02 1.70 -16.61
N LEU A 186 2.57 0.76 -17.43
CA LEU A 186 3.24 0.10 -18.51
C LEU A 186 2.21 0.13 -19.62
N ASN A 187 2.09 1.30 -20.27
CA ASN A 187 2.12 1.17 -21.71
C ASN A 187 3.55 0.70 -22.00
N ASP A 188 3.74 -0.62 -22.14
CA ASP A 188 5.00 -1.19 -22.64
C ASP A 188 5.42 -0.44 -23.92
N ASP A 189 4.44 0.03 -24.71
CA ASP A 189 4.61 0.87 -25.90
C ASP A 189 5.21 2.28 -25.63
N VAL A 190 5.16 2.81 -24.41
CA VAL A 190 5.83 4.10 -24.05
C VAL A 190 7.22 3.85 -23.48
N ALA A 191 7.41 2.77 -22.71
CA ALA A 191 8.72 2.36 -22.21
C ALA A 191 9.64 1.92 -23.37
N ASP A 192 9.14 1.06 -24.27
CA ASP A 192 9.86 0.62 -25.48
C ASP A 192 10.20 1.80 -26.40
N ARG A 193 9.32 2.81 -26.44
CA ARG A 193 9.53 4.02 -27.25
C ARG A 193 10.51 4.98 -26.59
N LEU A 194 10.54 5.06 -25.26
CA LEU A 194 11.53 5.82 -24.50
C LEU A 194 12.91 5.16 -24.62
N ASP A 195 12.99 3.84 -24.48
CA ASP A 195 14.22 3.07 -24.67
C ASP A 195 14.73 3.18 -26.10
N SER A 196 13.85 3.11 -27.11
CA SER A 196 14.21 3.35 -28.51
C SER A 196 14.70 4.78 -28.77
N LEU A 197 14.16 5.78 -28.07
CA LEU A 197 14.61 7.17 -28.17
C LEU A 197 15.94 7.40 -27.46
N ILE A 198 16.16 6.73 -26.32
CA ILE A 198 17.44 6.73 -25.59
C ILE A 198 18.52 6.05 -26.44
N GLU A 199 18.23 4.90 -27.05
CA GLU A 199 19.13 4.18 -27.95
C GLU A 199 19.50 5.02 -29.18
N LYS A 200 18.52 5.72 -29.79
CA LYS A 200 18.78 6.68 -30.87
C LYS A 200 19.63 7.86 -30.41
N ALA A 201 19.41 8.39 -29.21
CA ALA A 201 20.20 9.49 -28.67
C ALA A 201 21.66 9.10 -28.46
N TYR A 202 21.92 7.91 -27.90
CA TYR A 202 23.28 7.37 -27.77
C TYR A 202 23.95 7.14 -29.12
N LYS A 203 23.21 6.62 -30.11
CA LYS A 203 23.73 6.41 -31.46
C LYS A 203 24.10 7.72 -32.16
N ILE A 204 23.31 8.79 -31.95
CA ILE A 204 23.65 10.12 -32.44
C ILE A 204 24.92 10.63 -31.75
N ILE A 205 25.09 10.42 -30.45
CA ILE A 205 26.30 10.83 -29.71
C ILE A 205 27.54 10.05 -30.20
N ASP A 206 27.41 8.76 -30.49
CA ASP A 206 28.49 7.94 -31.05
C ASP A 206 28.79 8.27 -32.53
N GLU A 207 27.79 8.65 -33.33
CA GLU A 207 27.96 9.05 -34.74
C GLU A 207 28.39 10.52 -34.90
N SER A 208 28.17 11.37 -33.90
CA SER A 208 28.65 12.76 -33.84
C SER A 208 29.94 12.91 -33.03
N GLY A 209 30.53 11.79 -32.59
CA GLY A 209 31.88 11.69 -32.06
C GLY A 209 32.92 11.90 -33.16
N ASP A 210 33.01 13.12 -33.68
CA ASP A 210 34.28 13.66 -34.18
C ASP A 210 35.22 13.82 -32.97
N VAL A 211 36.11 12.84 -32.82
CA VAL A 211 37.51 13.07 -32.42
C VAL A 211 38.39 12.61 -33.57
#